data_AF-A0A4P5R2E4-F1
#
_entry.id   AF-A0A4P5R2E4-F1
#
_cell.length_a   1.000
_cell.length_b   1.000
_cell.length_c   1.000
_cell.angle_alpha   90.00
_cell.angle_beta   90.00
_cell.angle_gamma   90.00
#
_symmetry.space_group_name_H-M   'P 1'
#
loop_
_entity.id
_entity.type
_entity.pdbx_description
1 polymer ?
#
loop_
_entity_poly.entity_id
_entity_poly.type
_entity_poly.pdbx_seq_one_letter_code
_entity_poly.pdbx_strand_id
1 'polypeptide(L)'
;MIAVDILRWPGMNQAFLFSFIVTNLLAYLVVVVGKRRPVDRKATWGEAMFGSAYVFFVIFLAFGVVPHQFIDHADKELGWRKDKLIFGPLDILKPQEFGGPFPFTISYEALRDIVVLVIHGIYIGLFIYLFAWWQKRGEVKQVELPSSTYGRPLVKKA
;
A
#
# COMPACT_ATOMS: atom_id res chain seq x y z
N MET A 1 -30.55 -11.16 24.05
CA MET A 1 -29.44 -11.34 23.09
C MET A 1 -28.57 -10.09 23.16
N ILE A 2 -27.34 -10.20 23.66
CA ILE A 2 -26.38 -9.08 23.59
C ILE A 2 -25.96 -9.02 22.12
N ALA A 3 -26.63 -8.17 21.34
CA ALA A 3 -26.24 -7.90 19.97
C ALA A 3 -24.98 -7.04 20.03
N VAL A 4 -23.82 -7.71 20.11
CA VAL A 4 -22.54 -7.05 19.88
C VAL A 4 -22.52 -6.66 18.40
N ASP A 5 -22.81 -5.40 18.12
CA ASP A 5 -22.72 -4.84 16.77
C ASP A 5 -21.23 -4.66 16.43
N ILE A 6 -20.66 -5.67 15.77
CA ILE A 6 -19.25 -5.71 15.34
C ILE A 6 -18.91 -4.47 14.53
N LEU A 7 -19.88 -3.91 13.79
CA LEU A 7 -19.72 -2.72 12.96
C LEU A 7 -19.55 -1.42 13.77
N ARG A 8 -19.80 -1.45 15.08
CA ARG A 8 -19.59 -0.32 16.00
C ARG A 8 -18.35 -0.47 16.88
N TRP A 9 -17.54 -1.50 16.66
CA TRP A 9 -16.32 -1.69 17.45
C TRP A 9 -15.29 -0.59 17.18
N PRO A 10 -14.56 -0.15 18.22
CA PRO A 10 -13.42 0.76 18.04
C PRO A 10 -12.38 0.06 17.16
N GLY A 11 -12.24 0.52 15.91
CA GLY A 11 -11.38 -0.07 14.88
C GLY A 11 -12.11 -0.61 13.65
N MET A 12 -13.45 -0.74 13.69
CA MET A 12 -14.26 -1.29 12.60
C MET A 12 -14.86 -0.19 11.70
N ASN A 13 -14.02 0.72 11.19
CA ASN A 13 -14.50 1.76 10.29
C ASN A 13 -14.80 1.20 8.90
N GLN A 14 -16.09 1.15 8.56
CA GLN A 14 -16.58 0.59 7.31
C GLN A 14 -15.99 1.29 6.08
N ALA A 15 -15.89 2.62 6.11
CA ALA A 15 -15.43 3.40 4.96
C ALA A 15 -13.93 3.20 4.70
N PHE A 16 -13.12 3.18 5.75
CA PHE A 16 -11.70 2.85 5.69
C PHE A 16 -11.48 1.41 5.23
N LEU A 17 -12.12 0.42 5.86
CA LEU A 17 -11.96 -0.98 5.49
C LEU A 17 -12.43 -1.25 4.06
N PHE A 18 -13.57 -0.69 3.67
CA PHE A 18 -14.11 -0.85 2.32
C PHE A 18 -13.17 -0.22 1.28
N SER A 19 -12.77 1.04 1.47
CA SER A 19 -11.85 1.71 0.54
C SER A 19 -10.49 1.00 0.48
N PHE A 20 -9.96 0.54 1.60
CA PHE A 20 -8.71 -0.21 1.67
C PHE A 20 -8.80 -1.53 0.90
N ILE A 21 -9.84 -2.34 1.14
CA ILE A 21 -10.03 -3.64 0.48
C ILE A 21 -10.26 -3.44 -1.01
N VAL A 22 -11.18 -2.55 -1.40
CA VAL A 22 -11.49 -2.29 -2.82
C VAL A 22 -10.25 -1.82 -3.56
N THR A 23 -9.47 -0.89 -3.00
CA THR A 23 -8.23 -0.41 -3.63
C THR A 23 -7.25 -1.55 -3.88
N ASN A 24 -7.04 -2.43 -2.89
CA ASN A 24 -6.13 -3.57 -3.03
C ASN A 24 -6.65 -4.62 -4.03
N LEU A 25 -7.97 -4.87 -4.07
CA LEU A 25 -8.58 -5.76 -5.06
C LEU A 25 -8.43 -5.23 -6.48
N LEU A 26 -8.63 -3.92 -6.68
CA LEU A 26 -8.43 -3.29 -7.99
C LEU A 26 -6.95 -3.33 -8.39
N ALA A 27 -6.03 -3.03 -7.47
CA ALA A 27 -4.60 -3.17 -7.72
C ALA A 27 -4.22 -4.62 -8.12
N TYR A 28 -4.80 -5.63 -7.44
CA TYR A 28 -4.61 -7.04 -7.79
C TYR A 28 -5.20 -7.42 -9.16
N LEU A 29 -6.32 -6.81 -9.55
CA LEU A 29 -6.95 -7.07 -10.86
C LEU A 29 -6.02 -6.71 -12.02
N VAL A 30 -5.14 -5.71 -11.87
CA VAL A 30 -4.08 -5.39 -12.85
C VAL A 30 -3.21 -6.62 -13.12
N VAL A 31 -2.85 -7.38 -12.09
CA VAL A 31 -2.04 -8.60 -12.23
C VAL A 31 -2.83 -9.70 -12.93
N VAL A 32 -4.10 -9.91 -12.56
CA VAL A 32 -4.97 -10.92 -13.19
C VAL A 32 -5.15 -10.65 -14.68
N VAL A 33 -5.44 -9.41 -15.05
CA VAL A 33 -5.59 -9.00 -16.46
C VAL A 33 -4.25 -9.08 -17.18
N GLY A 34 -3.18 -8.60 -16.55
CA GLY A 34 -1.83 -8.63 -17.11
C GLY A 34 -1.31 -10.04 -17.38
N LYS A 35 -1.67 -11.04 -16.57
CA LYS A 35 -1.30 -12.45 -16.83
C LYS A 35 -2.04 -13.07 -18.02
N ARG A 36 -3.25 -12.60 -18.33
CA ARG A 36 -4.08 -13.12 -19.43
C ARG A 36 -3.83 -12.41 -20.76
N ARG A 37 -3.21 -11.23 -20.73
CA ARG A 37 -2.96 -10.40 -21.91
C ARG A 37 -1.63 -10.75 -22.57
N PRO A 38 -1.60 -11.10 -23.88
CA PRO A 38 -0.37 -11.26 -24.64
C PRO A 38 0.50 -9.99 -24.60
N VAL A 39 1.81 -10.14 -24.52
CA VAL A 39 2.76 -9.02 -24.35
C VAL A 39 2.85 -8.16 -25.61
N ASP A 40 2.76 -8.78 -26.78
CA ASP A 40 2.85 -8.18 -28.11
C ASP A 40 1.54 -7.51 -28.57
N ARG A 41 0.43 -7.73 -27.85
CA ARG A 41 -0.88 -7.17 -28.19
C ARG A 41 -0.93 -5.66 -27.94
N LYS A 42 -0.91 -4.90 -29.04
CA LYS A 42 -1.15 -3.46 -29.05
C LYS A 42 -2.55 -3.11 -28.52
N ALA A 43 -2.63 -2.07 -27.69
CA ALA A 43 -3.91 -1.57 -27.19
C ALA A 43 -4.62 -0.78 -28.30
N THR A 44 -5.93 -0.91 -28.38
CA THR A 44 -6.74 0.04 -29.16
C THR A 44 -6.83 1.38 -28.40
N TRP A 45 -7.26 2.43 -29.08
CA TRP A 45 -7.45 3.75 -28.47
C TRP A 45 -8.45 3.71 -27.31
N GLY A 46 -9.56 2.99 -27.48
CA GLY A 46 -10.57 2.82 -26.43
C GLY A 46 -10.06 2.03 -25.22
N GLU A 47 -9.28 0.97 -25.45
CA GLU A 47 -8.65 0.21 -24.36
C GLU A 47 -7.62 1.04 -23.60
N ALA A 48 -6.86 1.90 -24.30
CA ALA A 48 -5.91 2.80 -23.67
C ALA A 48 -6.61 3.85 -22.79
N MET A 49 -7.71 4.43 -23.27
CA MET A 49 -8.53 5.38 -22.49
C MET A 49 -9.16 4.75 -21.25
N PHE A 50 -9.70 3.53 -21.38
CA PHE A 50 -10.22 2.79 -20.24
C PHE A 50 -9.11 2.46 -19.24
N GLY A 51 -7.97 1.99 -19.73
CA GLY A 51 -6.82 1.65 -18.89
C GLY A 51 -6.27 2.87 -18.12
N SER A 52 -6.18 4.04 -18.76
CA SER A 52 -5.72 5.26 -18.09
C SER A 52 -6.69 5.73 -17.01
N ALA A 53 -8.00 5.76 -17.32
CA ALA A 53 -9.04 6.13 -16.34
C ALA A 53 -9.05 5.16 -15.15
N TYR A 54 -8.92 3.86 -15.42
CA TYR A 54 -8.83 2.83 -14.39
C TYR A 54 -7.61 3.04 -13.48
N VAL A 55 -6.41 3.17 -14.05
CA VAL A 55 -5.17 3.34 -13.27
C VAL A 55 -5.24 4.64 -12.46
N PHE A 56 -5.71 5.74 -13.06
CA PHE A 56 -5.93 6.99 -12.35
C PHE A 56 -6.89 6.82 -11.17
N PHE A 57 -8.02 6.15 -11.38
CA PHE A 57 -9.00 5.91 -10.33
C PHE A 57 -8.42 5.08 -9.17
N VAL A 58 -7.64 4.02 -9.46
CA VAL A 58 -6.99 3.22 -8.41
C VAL A 58 -5.96 4.04 -7.65
N ILE A 59 -5.16 4.87 -8.32
CA ILE A 59 -4.19 5.78 -7.67
C ILE A 59 -4.94 6.81 -6.80
N PHE A 60 -6.04 7.38 -7.30
CA PHE A 60 -6.88 8.31 -6.53
C PHE A 60 -7.44 7.66 -5.27
N LEU A 61 -7.92 6.42 -5.35
CA LEU A 61 -8.37 5.70 -4.16
C LEU A 61 -7.21 5.45 -3.18
N ALA A 62 -6.07 5.00 -3.67
CA ALA A 62 -4.90 4.65 -2.86
C ALA A 62 -4.30 5.84 -2.10
N PHE A 63 -4.22 7.01 -2.74
CA PHE A 63 -3.54 8.19 -2.18
C PHE A 63 -4.49 9.28 -1.68
N GLY A 64 -5.69 9.37 -2.26
CA GLY A 64 -6.70 10.34 -1.84
C GLY A 64 -7.64 9.75 -0.80
N VAL A 65 -8.32 8.65 -1.14
CA VAL A 65 -9.44 8.14 -0.34
C VAL A 65 -8.97 7.35 0.88
N VAL A 66 -8.16 6.31 0.71
CA VAL A 66 -7.77 5.42 1.81
C VAL A 66 -7.08 6.17 2.96
N PRO A 67 -6.08 7.05 2.71
CA PRO A 67 -5.42 7.76 3.80
C PRO A 67 -6.36 8.76 4.48
N HIS A 68 -7.23 9.43 3.71
CA HIS A 68 -8.25 10.31 4.26
C HIS A 68 -9.26 9.55 5.13
N GLN A 69 -9.75 8.39 4.70
CA GLN A 69 -10.67 7.58 5.50
C GLN A 69 -10.03 7.08 6.80
N PHE A 70 -8.73 6.80 6.80
CA PHE A 70 -8.00 6.48 8.03
C PHE A 70 -7.92 7.68 8.99
N ILE A 71 -7.65 8.89 8.49
CA ILE A 71 -7.65 10.12 9.30
C ILE A 71 -9.02 10.33 9.95
N ASP A 72 -10.08 10.22 9.15
CA ASP A 72 -11.45 10.34 9.62
C ASP A 72 -11.79 9.32 10.71
N HIS A 73 -11.35 8.07 10.56
CA HIS A 73 -11.49 7.03 11.58
C HIS A 73 -10.73 7.39 12.87
N ALA A 74 -9.47 7.79 12.75
CA ALA A 74 -8.62 8.13 13.88
C ALA A 74 -9.18 9.32 14.68
N ASP A 75 -9.66 10.35 13.99
CA ASP A 75 -10.15 11.57 14.63
C ASP A 75 -11.53 11.38 15.25
N LYS A 76 -12.47 10.78 14.51
CA LYS A 76 -13.89 10.70 14.90
C LYS A 76 -14.20 9.52 15.81
N GLU A 77 -13.58 8.36 15.58
CA GLU A 77 -13.92 7.12 16.29
C GLU A 77 -12.90 6.78 17.38
N LEU A 78 -11.60 6.91 17.09
CA LEU A 78 -10.55 6.64 18.08
C LEU A 78 -10.24 7.88 18.96
N GLY A 79 -10.68 9.06 18.53
CA GLY A 79 -10.46 10.32 19.21
C GLY A 79 -8.97 10.64 19.39
N TRP A 80 -8.14 10.35 18.39
CA TRP A 80 -6.73 10.68 18.36
C TRP A 80 -6.58 12.21 18.19
N ARG A 81 -6.23 12.89 19.28
CA ARG A 81 -6.13 14.36 19.33
C ARG A 81 -4.77 14.79 19.87
N LYS A 82 -4.39 16.06 19.63
CA LYS A 82 -3.11 16.63 20.14
C LYS A 82 -2.97 16.57 21.65
N ASP A 83 -4.07 16.74 22.38
CA ASP A 83 -4.08 16.79 23.84
C ASP A 83 -3.96 15.40 24.49
N LYS A 84 -4.16 14.33 23.72
CA LYS A 84 -3.92 12.97 24.20
C LYS A 84 -2.47 12.60 23.94
N LEU A 85 -1.70 12.51 25.02
CA LEU A 85 -0.30 12.11 24.98
C LEU A 85 -0.13 10.59 25.07
N ILE A 86 0.91 10.09 24.41
CA ILE A 86 1.28 8.68 24.44
C ILE A 86 2.41 8.49 25.46
N PHE A 87 2.13 7.81 26.57
CA PHE A 87 3.13 7.48 27.58
C PHE A 87 3.71 6.06 27.43
N GLY A 88 3.05 5.21 26.65
CA GLY A 88 3.47 3.82 26.45
C GLY A 88 3.34 2.96 27.71
N PRO A 89 3.63 1.64 27.61
CA PRO A 89 3.65 0.76 28.77
C PRO A 89 4.73 1.19 29.78
N LEU A 90 4.41 1.22 31.07
CA LEU A 90 5.33 1.64 32.15
C LEU A 90 5.88 3.08 32.01
N ASP A 91 5.14 3.97 31.34
CA ASP A 91 5.52 5.38 31.16
C ASP A 91 6.86 5.59 30.41
N ILE A 92 7.31 4.63 29.60
CA ILE A 92 8.59 4.72 28.87
C ILE A 92 8.64 5.85 27.83
N LEU A 93 7.49 6.25 27.29
CA LEU A 93 7.36 7.37 26.35
C LEU A 93 6.91 8.66 27.05
N LYS A 94 6.88 8.68 28.40
CA LYS A 94 6.48 9.86 29.14
C LYS A 94 7.50 10.99 28.92
N PRO A 95 7.06 12.20 28.50
CA PRO A 95 7.97 13.29 28.17
C PRO A 95 8.68 13.85 29.41
N GLN A 96 9.87 14.42 29.23
CA GLN A 96 10.63 15.11 30.28
C GLN A 96 9.84 16.25 30.94
N GLU A 97 9.01 16.97 30.18
CA GLU A 97 8.11 18.00 30.70
C GLU A 97 7.12 17.48 31.76
N PHE A 98 6.79 16.18 31.71
CA PHE A 98 5.91 15.50 32.66
C PHE A 98 6.69 14.62 33.66
N GLY A 99 8.01 14.81 33.75
CA GLY A 99 8.88 14.05 34.67
C GLY A 99 9.22 12.64 34.20
N GLY A 100 9.11 12.35 32.89
CA GLY A 100 9.50 11.07 32.29
C GLY A 100 10.88 11.10 31.62
N PRO A 101 11.36 9.94 31.13
CA PRO A 101 12.70 9.83 30.53
C PRO A 101 12.77 10.32 29.07
N PHE A 102 11.64 10.53 28.40
CA PHE A 102 11.58 10.70 26.94
C PHE A 102 11.77 12.17 26.51
N PRO A 103 12.63 12.48 25.51
CA PRO A 103 13.09 13.85 25.24
C PRO A 103 12.09 14.78 24.54
N PHE A 104 10.96 14.29 24.05
CA PHE A 104 9.94 15.10 23.37
C PHE A 104 8.52 14.57 23.61
N THR A 105 7.49 15.40 23.37
CA THR A 105 6.09 15.00 23.53
C THR A 105 5.58 14.28 22.27
N ILE A 106 4.89 13.15 22.44
CA ILE A 106 4.20 12.45 21.35
C ILE A 106 2.71 12.45 21.64
N SER A 107 1.92 12.99 20.71
CA SER A 107 0.46 12.95 20.76
C SER A 107 -0.10 11.82 19.90
N TYR A 108 -1.34 11.41 20.18
CA TYR A 108 -2.06 10.46 19.33
C TYR A 108 -2.30 11.01 17.92
N GLU A 109 -2.39 12.33 17.75
CA GLU A 109 -2.41 12.94 16.42
C GLU A 109 -1.11 12.69 15.65
N ALA A 110 0.06 12.82 16.30
CA ALA A 110 1.33 12.49 15.66
C ALA A 110 1.39 11.02 15.25
N LEU A 111 0.83 10.11 16.05
CA LEU A 111 0.71 8.70 15.69
C LEU A 111 -0.19 8.49 14.46
N ARG A 112 -1.32 9.21 14.35
CA ARG A 112 -2.19 9.21 13.15
C ARG A 112 -1.37 9.51 11.92
N ASP A 113 -0.63 10.61 11.96
CA ASP A 113 0.09 11.13 10.80
C ASP A 113 1.22 10.18 10.39
N ILE A 114 1.91 9.55 11.34
CA ILE A 114 2.89 8.50 11.06
C ILE A 114 2.23 7.31 10.35
N VAL A 115 1.07 6.84 10.81
CA VAL A 115 0.37 5.72 10.16
C VAL A 115 -0.07 6.11 8.74
N VAL A 116 -0.58 7.32 8.53
CA VAL A 116 -0.92 7.85 7.20
C VAL A 116 0.30 7.84 6.28
N LEU A 117 1.46 8.29 6.76
CA LEU A 117 2.71 8.25 5.99
C LEU A 117 3.12 6.82 5.63
N VAL A 118 2.98 5.85 6.56
CA VAL A 118 3.24 4.44 6.29
C VAL A 118 2.29 3.90 5.21
N ILE A 119 1.00 4.23 5.26
CA ILE A 119 0.02 3.84 4.24
C ILE A 119 0.45 4.37 2.86
N HIS A 120 0.88 5.63 2.77
CA HIS A 120 1.42 6.18 1.52
C HIS A 120 2.65 5.44 1.05
N GLY A 121 3.60 5.14 1.95
CA GLY A 121 4.81 4.37 1.63
C GLY A 121 4.49 2.97 1.08
N ILE A 122 3.51 2.28 1.67
CA ILE A 122 3.02 0.98 1.19
C ILE A 122 2.45 1.10 -0.23
N TYR A 123 1.59 2.08 -0.49
CA TYR A 123 1.03 2.25 -1.83
C TYR A 123 2.08 2.67 -2.86
N ILE A 124 3.02 3.56 -2.52
CA ILE A 124 4.15 3.88 -3.40
C ILE A 124 4.91 2.60 -3.78
N GLY A 125 5.27 1.79 -2.78
CA GLY A 125 5.94 0.50 -3.01
C GLY A 125 5.13 -0.44 -3.89
N LEU A 126 3.82 -0.56 -3.63
CA LEU A 126 2.91 -1.38 -4.42
C LEU A 126 2.84 -0.93 -5.88
N PHE A 127 2.68 0.36 -6.15
CA PHE A 127 2.59 0.88 -7.52
C PHE A 127 3.93 0.74 -8.24
N ILE A 128 5.07 1.05 -7.60
CA ILE A 128 6.40 0.79 -8.17
C ILE A 128 6.53 -0.68 -8.57
N TYR A 129 6.14 -1.60 -7.67
CA TYR A 129 6.14 -3.02 -7.95
C TYR A 129 5.24 -3.39 -9.14
N LEU A 130 4.00 -2.91 -9.18
CA LEU A 130 3.06 -3.21 -10.26
C LEU A 130 3.54 -2.68 -11.61
N PHE A 131 4.06 -1.45 -11.67
CA PHE A 131 4.64 -0.89 -12.88
C PHE A 131 5.88 -1.68 -13.32
N ALA A 132 6.81 -1.97 -12.41
CA ALA A 132 8.00 -2.76 -12.72
C ALA A 132 7.62 -4.17 -13.21
N TRP A 133 6.69 -4.84 -12.53
CA TRP A 133 6.16 -6.13 -12.94
C TRP A 133 5.53 -6.08 -14.34
N TRP A 134 4.72 -5.05 -14.62
CA TRP A 134 4.05 -4.90 -15.91
C TRP A 134 5.04 -4.72 -17.07
N GLN A 135 6.08 -3.90 -16.87
CA GLN A 135 7.13 -3.66 -17.87
C GLN A 135 7.93 -4.94 -18.15
N LYS A 136 8.21 -5.75 -17.12
CA LYS A 136 9.03 -6.96 -17.24
C LYS A 136 8.31 -8.17 -17.81
N ARG A 137 7.01 -8.09 -18.16
CA ARG A 137 6.23 -9.24 -18.66
C ARG A 137 6.80 -9.86 -19.95
N GLY A 138 7.53 -9.09 -20.75
CA GLY A 138 8.13 -9.53 -22.01
C GLY A 138 9.61 -9.91 -21.93
N GLU A 139 10.25 -9.78 -20.77
CA GLU A 139 11.67 -10.07 -20.65
C GLU A 139 11.91 -11.58 -20.75
N VAL A 140 12.54 -12.01 -21.85
CA VAL A 140 13.10 -13.35 -21.95
C VAL A 140 14.37 -13.35 -21.10
N LYS A 141 14.35 -14.05 -19.97
CA LYS A 141 15.58 -14.31 -19.21
C LYS A 141 16.55 -15.06 -20.13
N GLN A 142 17.62 -14.40 -20.55
CA GLN A 142 18.71 -15.08 -21.21
C GLN A 142 19.31 -16.02 -20.16
N VAL A 143 19.04 -17.31 -20.29
CA VAL A 143 19.76 -18.32 -19.53
C VAL A 143 21.20 -18.19 -20.00
N GLU A 144 22.08 -17.66 -19.14
CA GLU A 144 23.52 -17.72 -19.38
C GLU A 144 23.87 -19.19 -19.55
N LEU A 145 24.11 -19.61 -20.79
CA LEU A 145 24.56 -20.95 -21.08
C LEU A 145 25.86 -21.15 -20.28
N PRO A 146 26.03 -22.25 -19.54
CA PRO A 146 27.27 -22.50 -18.83
C PRO A 146 28.41 -22.44 -19.85
N SER A 147 29.26 -21.44 -19.71
CA SER A 147 30.46 -21.30 -20.51
C SER A 147 31.55 -22.14 -19.84
N SER A 148 32.28 -22.91 -20.65
CA SER A 148 33.48 -23.58 -20.14
C SER A 148 34.47 -22.57 -19.57
N THR A 149 35.40 -23.02 -18.73
CA THR A 149 36.52 -22.20 -18.20
C THR A 149 37.30 -21.44 -19.29
N TYR A 150 37.22 -21.89 -20.54
CA TYR A 150 37.85 -21.28 -21.72
C TYR A 150 36.89 -20.44 -22.59
N GLY A 151 35.69 -20.08 -22.11
CA GLY A 151 34.74 -19.20 -22.80
C GLY A 151 33.98 -19.83 -23.97
N ARG A 152 34.15 -21.15 -24.24
CA ARG A 152 33.38 -21.86 -25.27
C ARG A 152 31.98 -22.24 -24.75
N PRO A 153 30.90 -22.02 -25.54
CA PRO A 153 29.56 -22.46 -25.20
C PRO A 153 29.48 -23.99 -25.19
N LEU A 154 28.97 -24.58 -24.10
CA LEU A 154 28.87 -26.03 -23.93
C LEU A 154 27.71 -26.68 -24.70
N VAL A 155 26.86 -25.87 -25.35
CA VAL A 155 25.70 -26.34 -26.11
C VAL A 155 25.57 -25.54 -27.42
N LYS A 156 25.12 -26.20 -28.48
CA LYS A 156 24.92 -25.59 -29.80
C LYS A 156 23.85 -24.49 -29.70
N LYS A 157 24.15 -23.29 -30.19
CA LYS A 157 23.16 -22.20 -30.28
C LYS A 157 21.99 -22.68 -31.16
N ALA A 158 20.78 -22.60 -30.63
CA ALA A 158 19.53 -22.86 -31.35
C ALA A 158 19.18 -21.67 -32.25
#